data_AF-A0AA35X446-F1
#
_entry.id   AF-A0AA35X446-F1
#
_cell.length_a   1.000
_cell.length_b   1.000
_cell.length_c   1.000
_cell.angle_alpha   90.00
_cell.angle_beta   90.00
_cell.angle_gamma   90.00
#
_symmetry.space_group_name_H-M   'P 1'
#
loop_
_entity.id
_entity.type
_entity.pdbx_description
1 polymer ?
#
loop_
_entity_poly.entity_id
_entity_poly.type
_entity_poly.pdbx_seq_one_letter_code
_entity_poly.pdbx_strand_id
1 'polypeptide(L)'
;MTEEGSSVPHPPEETRPKTSGGMSSESKALRKSYDQFMKGADPSSLVAPLYSQDLLTDDEKARALLDTQTNRKRLDEIFDALTRRVGVEPKAFLLIMQTLKNVPALKPMGEKMQELYNEVVGEFGCDSSNEHAIGRVEPSHSDSNSLPQLTSKEVQHQLRLQRSHFLYQAAVVKEVLHLLR
;
A
#
# COMPACT_ATOMS: atom_id res chain seq x y z
N MET A 1 -64.83 -22.74 12.20
CA MET A 1 -64.97 -21.43 12.87
C MET A 1 -63.76 -21.23 13.76
N THR A 2 -63.16 -20.03 13.69
CA THR A 2 -62.16 -19.39 14.58
C THR A 2 -60.84 -20.15 14.78
N GLU A 3 -59.74 -19.78 14.11
CA GLU A 3 -58.86 -18.62 14.40
C GLU A 3 -58.22 -18.69 15.79
N GLU A 4 -56.91 -18.90 15.83
CA GLU A 4 -56.02 -18.23 16.78
C GLU A 4 -54.62 -18.15 16.16
N GLY A 5 -54.24 -16.93 15.80
CA GLY A 5 -52.92 -16.59 15.30
C GLY A 5 -51.92 -16.51 16.45
N SER A 6 -50.71 -17.00 16.20
CA SER A 6 -49.54 -16.67 17.00
C SER A 6 -48.47 -16.14 16.05
N SER A 7 -48.61 -14.87 15.68
CA SER A 7 -47.56 -14.10 15.02
C SER A 7 -46.62 -13.58 16.11
N VAL A 8 -45.49 -14.25 16.26
CA VAL A 8 -44.35 -13.75 17.04
C VAL A 8 -43.88 -12.45 16.37
N PRO A 9 -43.76 -11.32 17.10
CA PRO A 9 -43.25 -10.10 16.52
C PRO A 9 -41.78 -10.31 16.12
N HIS A 10 -41.49 -10.20 14.82
CA HIS A 10 -40.12 -10.10 14.35
C HIS A 10 -39.52 -8.79 14.86
N PRO A 11 -38.32 -8.79 15.46
CA PRO A 11 -37.63 -7.56 15.77
C PRO A 11 -37.43 -6.76 14.47
N PRO A 12 -37.53 -5.42 14.53
CA PRO A 12 -37.33 -4.56 13.36
C PRO A 12 -35.99 -4.95 12.72
N GLU A 13 -36.01 -5.16 11.41
CA GLU A 13 -34.79 -5.40 10.64
C GLU A 13 -33.79 -4.30 10.98
N GLU A 14 -32.74 -4.65 11.72
CA GLU A 14 -31.56 -3.81 11.82
C GLU A 14 -31.09 -3.63 10.39
N THR A 15 -31.32 -2.43 9.87
CA THR A 15 -30.71 -1.92 8.65
C THR A 15 -29.22 -2.10 8.82
N ARG A 16 -28.72 -3.24 8.34
CA ARG A 16 -27.28 -3.48 8.17
C ARG A 16 -26.76 -2.21 7.51
N PRO A 17 -25.82 -1.49 8.13
CA PRO A 17 -25.18 -0.40 7.43
C PRO A 17 -24.61 -1.05 6.17
N LYS A 18 -25.13 -0.64 5.01
CA LYS A 18 -24.40 -0.77 3.76
C LYS A 18 -23.12 0.02 4.03
N THR A 19 -22.06 -0.65 4.43
CA THR A 19 -20.72 -0.12 4.28
C THR A 19 -20.54 0.01 2.78
N SER A 20 -20.97 1.16 2.25
CA SER A 20 -20.43 1.72 1.03
C SER A 20 -18.95 1.92 1.32
N GLY A 21 -18.19 0.83 1.20
CA GLY A 21 -16.74 0.80 1.20
C GLY A 21 -16.30 1.48 -0.08
N GLY A 22 -16.46 2.80 -0.13
CA GLY A 22 -15.85 3.61 -1.16
C GLY A 22 -14.35 3.35 -1.07
N MET A 23 -13.75 2.92 -2.19
CA MET A 23 -12.30 2.90 -2.33
C MET A 23 -11.75 4.23 -1.79
N SER A 24 -10.77 4.17 -0.91
CA SER A 24 -10.13 5.38 -0.38
C SER A 24 -9.63 6.24 -1.55
N SER A 25 -9.59 7.55 -1.36
CA SER A 25 -9.03 8.49 -2.34
C SER A 25 -7.62 8.08 -2.76
N GLU A 26 -6.84 7.55 -1.80
CA GLU A 26 -5.52 6.95 -2.02
C GLU A 26 -5.57 5.74 -2.97
N SER A 27 -6.45 4.75 -2.72
CA SER A 27 -6.63 3.60 -3.62
C SER A 27 -7.01 4.01 -5.04
N LYS A 28 -7.85 5.04 -5.19
CA LYS A 28 -8.23 5.56 -6.52
C LYS A 28 -7.05 6.24 -7.23
N ALA A 29 -6.27 7.04 -6.49
CA ALA A 29 -5.08 7.70 -7.04
C ALA A 29 -4.01 6.68 -7.44
N LEU A 30 -3.70 5.72 -6.57
CA LEU A 30 -2.75 4.63 -6.84
C LEU A 30 -3.19 3.79 -8.04
N ARG A 31 -4.48 3.46 -8.16
CA ARG A 31 -4.98 2.68 -9.31
C ARG A 31 -4.92 3.45 -10.62
N LYS A 32 -5.17 4.76 -10.60
CA LYS A 32 -4.99 5.62 -11.78
C LYS A 32 -3.52 5.68 -12.21
N SER A 33 -2.61 5.82 -11.24
CA SER A 33 -1.16 5.80 -11.48
C SER A 33 -0.70 4.44 -12.00
N TYR A 34 -1.22 3.34 -11.44
CA TYR A 34 -0.98 1.98 -11.90
C TYR A 34 -1.38 1.81 -13.38
N ASP A 35 -2.60 2.19 -13.75
CA ASP A 35 -3.10 2.08 -15.12
C ASP A 35 -2.25 2.87 -16.13
N GLN A 36 -1.76 4.05 -15.73
CA GLN A 36 -0.87 4.85 -16.58
C GLN A 36 0.51 4.21 -16.74
N PHE A 37 1.05 3.63 -15.67
CA PHE A 37 2.39 3.05 -15.65
C PHE A 37 2.46 1.68 -16.32
N MET A 38 1.41 0.88 -16.16
CA MET A 38 1.30 -0.44 -16.77
C MET A 38 0.99 -0.38 -18.27
N LYS A 39 0.73 0.82 -18.81
CA LYS A 39 0.55 1.04 -20.24
C LYS A 39 1.89 0.86 -20.97
N GLY A 40 2.15 -0.37 -21.40
CA GLY A 40 3.38 -0.76 -22.12
C GLY A 40 4.32 -1.66 -21.33
N ALA A 41 3.98 -2.01 -20.08
CA ALA A 41 4.69 -3.02 -19.34
C ALA A 41 4.40 -4.42 -19.92
N ASP A 42 5.43 -5.27 -19.97
CA ASP A 42 5.26 -6.69 -20.28
C ASP A 42 4.96 -7.47 -18.98
N PRO A 43 3.75 -8.04 -18.82
CA PRO A 43 3.38 -8.82 -17.64
C PRO A 43 4.30 -10.02 -17.41
N SER A 44 4.83 -10.62 -18.49
CA SER A 44 5.68 -11.82 -18.40
C SER A 44 6.93 -11.56 -17.58
N SER A 45 7.46 -10.34 -17.67
CA SER A 45 8.64 -9.88 -16.94
C SER A 45 8.38 -9.70 -15.42
N LEU A 46 7.13 -9.64 -14.99
CA LEU A 46 6.72 -9.56 -13.57
C LEU A 46 6.38 -10.93 -12.98
N VAL A 47 5.83 -11.85 -13.78
CA VAL A 47 5.32 -13.14 -13.28
C VAL A 47 6.43 -13.98 -12.65
N ALA A 48 7.59 -14.13 -13.31
CA ALA A 48 8.67 -14.98 -12.79
C ALA A 48 9.21 -14.47 -11.44
N PRO A 49 9.55 -13.17 -11.28
CA PRO A 49 9.92 -12.60 -9.98
C PRO A 49 8.86 -12.76 -8.90
N LEU A 50 7.59 -12.45 -9.19
CA LEU A 50 6.51 -12.55 -8.21
C LEU A 50 6.26 -14.00 -7.78
N TYR A 51 6.30 -14.93 -8.71
CA TYR A 51 6.17 -16.36 -8.42
C TYR A 51 7.35 -16.88 -7.58
N SER A 52 8.59 -16.45 -7.86
CA SER A 52 9.76 -16.84 -7.07
C SER A 52 9.76 -16.32 -5.63
N GLN A 53 8.95 -15.32 -5.33
CA GLN A 53 8.73 -14.77 -3.99
C GLN A 53 7.49 -15.36 -3.31
N ASP A 54 6.94 -16.45 -3.84
CA ASP A 54 5.71 -17.10 -3.39
C ASP A 54 4.48 -16.15 -3.38
N LEU A 55 4.50 -15.07 -4.17
CA LEU A 55 3.41 -14.09 -4.23
C LEU A 55 2.30 -14.47 -5.21
N LEU A 56 2.55 -15.42 -6.11
CA LEU A 56 1.59 -15.99 -7.05
C LEU A 56 1.50 -17.50 -6.85
N THR A 57 0.30 -18.06 -6.95
CA THR A 57 0.11 -19.52 -7.05
C THR A 57 0.36 -20.02 -8.48
N ASP A 58 0.45 -21.35 -8.66
CA ASP A 58 0.57 -21.96 -9.99
C ASP A 58 -0.59 -21.56 -10.93
N ASP A 59 -1.81 -21.53 -10.41
CA ASP A 59 -3.00 -21.13 -11.16
C ASP A 59 -3.01 -19.63 -11.53
N GLU A 60 -2.45 -18.79 -10.66
CA GLU A 60 -2.33 -17.34 -10.90
C GLU A 60 -1.23 -17.03 -11.89
N LYS A 61 -0.10 -17.75 -11.80
CA LYS A 61 0.97 -17.72 -12.80
C LYS A 61 0.46 -18.16 -14.17
N ALA A 62 -0.26 -19.28 -14.25
CA ALA A 62 -0.80 -19.78 -15.51
C ALA A 62 -1.77 -18.77 -16.16
N ARG A 63 -2.62 -18.12 -15.35
CA ARG A 63 -3.51 -17.04 -15.79
C ARG A 63 -2.78 -15.79 -16.26
N ALA A 64 -1.77 -15.35 -15.52
CA ALA A 64 -0.96 -14.20 -15.89
C ALA A 64 -0.09 -14.42 -17.16
N LEU A 65 0.16 -15.67 -17.55
CA LEU A 65 0.91 -16.04 -18.77
C LEU A 65 0.03 -16.46 -19.95
N LEU A 66 -1.29 -16.50 -19.78
CA LEU A 66 -2.22 -16.94 -20.83
C LEU A 66 -2.21 -15.97 -22.02
N ASP A 67 -1.70 -16.46 -23.15
CA ASP A 67 -1.38 -15.57 -24.28
C ASP A 67 -2.61 -15.00 -25.01
N THR A 68 -3.78 -15.55 -24.71
CA THR A 68 -5.07 -15.11 -25.26
C THR A 68 -5.60 -13.81 -24.66
N GLN A 69 -4.98 -13.31 -23.58
CA GLN A 69 -5.39 -12.09 -22.90
C GLN A 69 -4.55 -10.88 -23.33
N THR A 70 -5.13 -9.66 -23.26
CA THR A 70 -4.35 -8.43 -23.44
C THR A 70 -3.38 -8.23 -22.27
N ASN A 71 -2.23 -7.57 -22.50
CA ASN A 71 -1.26 -7.28 -21.45
C ASN A 71 -1.90 -6.56 -20.25
N ARG A 72 -2.83 -5.64 -20.52
CA ARG A 72 -3.60 -4.95 -19.48
C ARG A 72 -4.35 -5.94 -18.58
N LYS A 73 -5.08 -6.89 -19.17
CA LYS A 73 -5.86 -7.87 -18.41
C LYS A 73 -4.96 -8.78 -17.57
N ARG A 74 -3.82 -9.21 -18.13
CA ARG A 74 -2.84 -10.01 -17.38
C ARG A 74 -2.25 -9.23 -16.20
N LEU A 75 -1.96 -7.94 -16.39
CA LEU A 75 -1.47 -7.04 -15.31
C LEU A 75 -2.54 -6.81 -14.24
N ASP A 76 -3.81 -6.68 -14.62
CA ASP A 76 -4.93 -6.58 -13.68
C ASP A 76 -5.07 -7.87 -12.86
N GLU A 77 -4.96 -9.04 -13.49
CA GLU A 77 -5.01 -10.34 -12.80
C GLU A 77 -3.85 -10.50 -11.79
N ILE A 78 -2.64 -10.04 -12.14
CA ILE A 78 -1.49 -9.99 -11.24
C ILE A 78 -1.79 -9.06 -10.05
N PHE A 79 -2.30 -7.86 -10.31
CA PHE A 79 -2.63 -6.88 -9.26
C PHE A 79 -3.71 -7.42 -8.30
N ASP A 80 -4.74 -8.06 -8.84
CA ASP A 80 -5.83 -8.66 -8.05
C ASP A 80 -5.35 -9.86 -7.23
N ALA A 81 -4.42 -10.67 -7.76
CA ALA A 81 -3.79 -11.76 -7.00
C ALA A 81 -2.99 -11.22 -5.80
N LEU A 82 -2.17 -10.18 -6.03
CA LEU A 82 -1.38 -9.53 -4.98
C LEU A 82 -2.27 -8.84 -3.94
N THR A 83 -3.34 -8.18 -4.37
CA THR A 83 -4.30 -7.54 -3.47
C THR A 83 -5.01 -8.57 -2.60
N ARG A 84 -5.41 -9.72 -3.15
CA ARG A 84 -6.01 -10.84 -2.38
C ARG A 84 -5.03 -11.43 -1.37
N ARG A 85 -3.74 -11.54 -1.72
CA ARG A 85 -2.68 -12.03 -0.83
C ARG A 85 -2.42 -11.11 0.36
N VAL A 86 -2.35 -9.80 0.11
CA VAL A 86 -1.94 -8.83 1.13
C VAL A 86 -3.12 -8.17 1.85
N GLY A 87 -4.32 -8.32 1.31
CA GLY A 87 -5.58 -7.79 1.86
C GLY A 87 -5.78 -6.28 1.65
N VAL A 88 -4.78 -5.56 1.15
CA VAL A 88 -4.78 -4.08 1.03
C VAL A 88 -4.11 -3.66 -0.28
N GLU A 89 -4.83 -2.93 -1.14
CA GLU A 89 -4.37 -2.46 -2.46
C GLU A 89 -3.05 -1.66 -2.42
N PRO A 90 -2.86 -0.65 -1.53
CA PRO A 90 -1.59 0.06 -1.39
C PRO A 90 -0.37 -0.84 -1.20
N LYS A 91 -0.52 -1.94 -0.44
CA LYS A 91 0.59 -2.87 -0.21
C LYS A 91 0.87 -3.73 -1.45
N ALA A 92 -0.16 -4.11 -2.22
CA ALA A 92 0.03 -4.79 -3.50
C ALA A 92 0.78 -3.90 -4.49
N PHE A 93 0.47 -2.60 -4.53
CA PHE A 93 1.19 -1.62 -5.34
C PHE A 93 2.68 -1.55 -4.95
N LEU A 94 2.99 -1.51 -3.64
CA LEU A 94 4.37 -1.53 -3.15
C LEU A 94 5.13 -2.80 -3.54
N LEU A 95 4.48 -3.97 -3.50
CA LEU A 95 5.11 -5.23 -3.93
C LEU A 95 5.45 -5.23 -5.42
N ILE A 96 4.56 -4.71 -6.26
CA ILE A 96 4.85 -4.56 -7.69
C ILE A 96 6.01 -3.59 -7.91
N MET A 97 5.98 -2.43 -7.24
CA MET A 97 7.06 -1.45 -7.31
C MET A 97 8.41 -2.05 -6.88
N GLN A 98 8.46 -2.78 -5.76
CA GLN A 98 9.68 -3.46 -5.30
C GLN A 98 10.15 -4.52 -6.31
N THR A 99 9.22 -5.28 -6.87
CA THR A 99 9.53 -6.29 -7.88
C THR A 99 10.13 -5.66 -9.13
N LEU A 100 9.54 -4.57 -9.63
CA LEU A 100 10.06 -3.82 -10.78
C LEU A 100 11.48 -3.30 -10.52
N LYS A 101 11.75 -2.79 -9.31
CA LYS A 101 13.08 -2.29 -8.92
C LYS A 101 14.15 -3.39 -8.87
N ASN A 102 13.76 -4.62 -8.54
CA ASN A 102 14.66 -5.75 -8.43
C ASN A 102 14.93 -6.44 -9.78
N VAL A 103 14.13 -6.17 -10.81
CA VAL A 103 14.36 -6.66 -12.17
C VAL A 103 15.17 -5.62 -12.95
N PRO A 104 16.43 -5.92 -13.37
CA PRO A 104 17.29 -4.92 -14.01
C PRO A 104 16.67 -4.22 -15.23
N ALA A 105 15.93 -4.97 -16.06
CA ALA A 105 15.26 -4.44 -17.25
C ALA A 105 14.08 -3.51 -16.92
N LEU A 106 13.50 -3.63 -15.72
CA LEU A 106 12.32 -2.88 -15.28
C LEU A 106 12.65 -1.87 -14.16
N LYS A 107 13.90 -1.82 -13.71
CA LYS A 107 14.35 -0.92 -12.64
C LYS A 107 13.98 0.55 -12.89
N PRO A 108 14.17 1.11 -14.11
CA PRO A 108 13.75 2.49 -14.40
C PRO A 108 12.23 2.70 -14.23
N MET A 109 11.45 1.65 -14.45
CA MET A 109 9.99 1.68 -14.28
C MET A 109 9.62 1.62 -12.79
N GLY A 110 10.30 0.79 -12.01
CA GLY A 110 10.13 0.72 -10.56
C GLY A 110 10.52 2.01 -9.84
N GLU A 111 11.56 2.71 -10.30
CA GLU A 111 11.97 4.02 -9.77
C GLU A 111 10.93 5.11 -10.06
N LYS A 112 10.44 5.21 -11.30
CA LYS A 112 9.36 6.15 -11.65
C LYS A 112 8.06 5.85 -10.90
N MET A 113 7.75 4.57 -10.67
CA MET A 113 6.56 4.16 -9.92
C MET A 113 6.69 4.55 -8.44
N GLN A 114 7.92 4.56 -7.90
CA GLN A 114 8.20 5.06 -6.57
C GLN A 114 8.07 6.58 -6.45
N GLU A 115 8.52 7.33 -7.46
CA GLU A 115 8.31 8.79 -7.52
C GLU A 115 6.82 9.12 -7.44
N LEU A 116 5.99 8.47 -8.27
CA LEU A 116 4.54 8.64 -8.21
C LEU A 116 3.93 8.21 -6.88
N TYR A 117 4.40 7.10 -6.30
CA TYR A 117 3.92 6.67 -5.00
C TYR A 117 4.21 7.73 -3.94
N ASN A 118 5.40 8.32 -3.95
CA ASN A 118 5.78 9.40 -3.04
C ASN A 118 4.98 10.68 -3.30
N GLU A 119 4.63 10.99 -4.56
CA GLU A 119 3.75 12.11 -4.89
C GLU A 119 2.33 11.88 -4.33
N VAL A 120 1.76 10.70 -4.56
CA VAL A 120 0.43 10.32 -4.07
C VAL A 120 0.40 10.31 -2.54
N VAL A 121 1.34 9.61 -1.89
CA VAL A 121 1.42 9.57 -0.42
C VAL A 121 1.79 10.94 0.14
N GLY A 122 2.58 11.75 -0.56
CA GLY A 122 2.87 13.14 -0.19
C GLY A 122 1.63 14.03 -0.24
N GLU A 123 0.74 13.80 -1.20
CA GLU A 123 -0.55 14.50 -1.35
C GLU A 123 -1.54 14.08 -0.24
N PHE A 124 -1.60 12.80 0.13
CA PHE A 124 -2.51 12.30 1.17
C PHE A 124 -1.93 12.32 2.60
N GLY A 125 -0.62 12.49 2.75
CA GLY A 125 0.08 12.61 4.04
C GLY A 125 0.07 14.03 4.63
N CYS A 126 -0.59 14.98 3.97
CA CYS A 126 -0.55 16.41 4.30
C CYS A 126 -1.90 17.01 4.72
N ASP A 127 -2.88 16.18 5.13
CA ASP A 127 -4.22 16.64 5.55
C ASP A 127 -4.63 16.15 6.95
N SER A 128 -3.71 16.23 7.90
CA SER A 128 -4.04 16.13 9.33
C SER A 128 -3.33 17.24 10.09
N SER A 129 -3.99 18.39 10.17
CA SER A 129 -3.78 19.39 11.22
C SER A 129 -2.38 20.02 11.28
N ASN A 130 -1.94 20.68 10.20
CA ASN A 130 -0.84 21.64 10.30
C ASN A 130 -0.94 22.80 9.27
N GLU A 131 -2.15 23.34 9.10
CA GLU A 131 -2.24 24.76 8.76
C GLU A 131 -1.42 25.54 9.80
N HIS A 132 -0.34 26.17 9.34
CA HIS A 132 0.49 27.15 10.07
C HIS A 132 1.53 26.59 11.06
N ALA A 133 2.66 26.05 10.57
CA ALA A 133 3.90 26.10 11.36
C ALA A 133 5.23 25.96 10.60
N ILE A 134 5.27 25.80 9.27
CA ILE A 134 6.55 25.82 8.55
C ILE A 134 6.71 27.21 7.94
N GLY A 135 7.26 28.13 8.74
CA GLY A 135 7.79 29.38 8.22
C GLY A 135 8.75 29.06 7.07
N ARG A 136 8.49 29.65 5.89
CA ARG A 136 9.49 29.78 4.83
C ARG A 136 10.71 30.45 5.45
N VAL A 137 11.74 29.67 5.75
CA VAL A 137 13.08 30.24 5.95
C VAL A 137 13.69 30.33 4.56
N GLU A 138 13.60 31.51 3.96
CA GLU A 138 14.45 31.87 2.84
C GLU A 138 15.91 31.61 3.24
N PRO A 139 16.72 30.96 2.38
CA PRO A 139 18.14 30.83 2.64
C PRO A 139 18.78 32.21 2.47
N SER A 140 18.77 33.00 3.54
CA SER A 140 19.69 34.13 3.67
C SER A 140 21.08 33.55 3.91
N HIS A 141 21.94 33.75 2.92
CA HIS A 141 23.38 33.59 3.05
C HIS A 141 23.86 34.22 4.36
N SER A 142 24.46 33.43 5.25
CA SER A 142 25.59 33.84 6.09
C SER A 142 26.15 32.64 6.85
N ASP A 143 27.47 32.57 6.86
CA ASP A 143 28.34 31.57 7.44
C ASP A 143 28.00 31.17 8.89
N SER A 144 28.04 29.87 9.19
CA SER A 144 28.74 29.28 10.36
C SER A 144 28.41 27.79 10.51
N ASN A 145 29.44 26.95 10.56
CA ASN A 145 29.37 25.53 10.93
C ASN A 145 28.72 25.35 12.31
N SER A 146 27.42 25.07 12.35
CA SER A 146 26.76 24.57 13.55
C SER A 146 25.88 23.39 13.19
N LEU A 147 26.17 22.23 13.77
CA LEU A 147 25.25 21.11 13.77
C LEU A 147 23.92 21.59 14.35
N PRO A 148 22.76 21.17 13.80
CA PRO A 148 21.47 21.57 14.33
C PRO A 148 21.38 21.16 15.80
N GLN A 149 21.32 22.15 16.70
CA GLN A 149 21.09 21.92 18.12
C GLN A 149 19.64 21.50 18.29
N LEU A 150 19.39 20.20 18.25
CA LEU A 150 18.08 19.63 18.57
C LEU A 150 17.72 20.00 20.00
N THR A 151 16.55 20.62 20.16
CA THR A 151 16.01 20.95 21.48
C THR A 151 15.72 19.66 22.26
N SER A 152 15.73 19.73 23.59
CA SER A 152 15.45 18.57 24.46
C SER A 152 14.11 17.89 24.10
N LYS A 153 13.11 18.65 23.64
CA LYS A 153 11.82 18.11 23.21
C LYS A 153 11.92 17.32 21.91
N GLU A 154 12.70 17.79 20.94
CA GLU A 154 12.93 17.08 19.67
C GLU A 154 13.73 15.81 19.88
N VAL A 155 14.74 15.84 20.76
CA VAL A 155 15.50 14.64 21.14
C VAL A 155 14.60 13.61 21.82
N GLN A 156 13.76 14.02 22.78
CA GLN A 156 12.80 13.13 23.43
C GLN A 156 11.74 12.58 22.47
N HIS A 157 11.36 13.36 21.46
CA HIS A 157 10.42 12.93 20.44
C HIS A 157 11.06 11.90 19.50
N GLN A 158 12.28 12.15 19.00
CA GLN A 158 13.01 11.20 18.17
C GLN A 158 13.32 9.90 18.91
N LEU A 159 13.72 9.97 20.18
CA LEU A 159 13.93 8.78 21.01
C LEU A 159 12.66 7.96 21.20
N ARG A 160 11.49 8.62 21.35
CA ARG A 160 10.20 7.93 21.42
C ARG A 160 9.87 7.22 20.10
N LEU A 161 10.09 7.86 18.97
CA LEU A 161 9.88 7.25 17.65
C LEU A 161 10.81 6.05 17.43
N GLN A 162 12.10 6.18 17.74
CA GLN A 162 13.06 5.08 17.61
C GLN A 162 12.73 3.91 18.53
N ARG A 163 12.30 4.18 19.77
CA ARG A 163 11.86 3.12 20.70
C ARG A 163 10.64 2.37 20.16
N SER A 164 9.62 3.08 19.66
CA SER A 164 8.44 2.43 19.08
C SER A 164 8.79 1.58 17.86
N HIS A 165 9.69 2.06 17.00
CA HIS A 165 10.16 1.31 15.84
C HIS A 165 10.92 0.04 16.24
N PHE A 166 11.83 0.12 17.21
CA PHE A 166 12.55 -1.05 17.72
C PHE A 166 11.60 -2.09 18.32
N LEU A 167 10.61 -1.66 19.11
CA LEU A 167 9.63 -2.57 19.70
C LEU A 167 8.79 -3.28 18.64
N TYR A 168 8.41 -2.56 17.57
CA TYR A 168 7.71 -3.15 16.44
C TYR A 168 8.55 -4.21 15.73
N GLN A 169 9.82 -3.90 15.40
CA GLN A 169 10.72 -4.87 14.76
C GLN A 169 10.92 -6.12 15.62
N ALA A 170 11.08 -5.96 16.94
CA ALA A 170 11.24 -7.08 17.86
C ALA A 170 9.99 -7.98 17.91
N ALA A 171 8.79 -7.39 17.87
CA ALA A 171 7.55 -8.14 17.82
C ALA A 171 7.43 -8.97 16.52
N VAL A 172 7.75 -8.37 15.38
CA VAL A 172 7.75 -9.06 14.08
C VAL A 172 8.74 -10.22 14.07
N VAL A 173 9.98 -10.01 14.55
CA VAL A 173 10.98 -11.09 14.63
C VAL A 173 10.51 -12.24 15.55
N LYS A 174 9.87 -11.91 16.67
CA LYS A 174 9.29 -12.91 17.58
C LYS A 174 8.20 -13.75 16.89
N GLU A 175 7.33 -13.11 16.12
CA GLU A 175 6.28 -13.82 15.37
C GLU A 175 6.87 -14.69 14.26
N VAL A 176 7.86 -14.20 13.52
CA VAL A 176 8.55 -14.99 12.49
C VAL A 176 9.25 -16.20 13.10
N LEU A 177 9.94 -16.04 14.24
CA LEU A 177 10.57 -17.15 14.96
C LEU A 177 9.55 -18.18 15.47
N HIS A 178 8.34 -17.75 15.81
CA HIS A 178 7.28 -18.67 16.22
C HIS A 178 6.77 -19.50 15.03
N LEU A 179 6.64 -18.89 13.85
CA LEU A 179 6.18 -19.56 12.63
C LEU A 179 7.20 -20.56 12.06
N LEU A 180 8.48 -20.39 12.37
CA LEU A 180 9.55 -21.32 11.97
C LEU A 180 9.69 -22.54 12.90
N ARG A 181 8.97 -22.57 14.03
CA ARG A 181 9.07 -23.57 15.08
C ARG A 181 7.93 -24.56 15.01
#